data_AF-A0A2G9TNG4-F1
#
_entry.id   AF-A0A2G9TNG4-F1
#
_cell.length_a   1.000
_cell.length_b   1.000
_cell.length_c   1.000
_cell.angle_alpha   90.00
_cell.angle_beta   90.00
_cell.angle_gamma   90.00
#
_symmetry.space_group_name_H-M   'P 1'
#
loop_
_entity.id
_entity.type
_entity.pdbx_description
1 polymer ?
#
loop_
_entity_poly.entity_id
_entity_poly.type
_entity_poly.pdbx_seq_one_letter_code
_entity_poly.pdbx_strand_id
1 'polypeptide(L)'
;MVVLMNENNSSSENAIPGLERVVEGCRLMVKMTTQNEYRDAEVLLVRNDPPRFYVHYIDCNRRLDEWVPAENLNLESLRMPQKGKKGGVTQSVESTSASGSPEREMSKKSAAMRKRKAATMDEDSQDGISQNGAPSIRGSMSMVGHSEDALTRIRNIEMIELGRHRIQPWYFAPYPQQLVHLPCIYICEFCLKYVKSQTCLKTHMKKCYLKHPPGNEIYRNEQLSFFEIDGRKNKTYAQNLCLLAKLFLDHKTLYYDTDPFLFYVLAFLDDRGFHIVGFLSK
;
A
#
# COMPACT_ATOMS: atom_id res chain seq x y z
N MET A 1 8.99 4.15 -69.34
CA MET A 1 9.56 5.49 -69.10
C MET A 1 9.37 5.78 -67.62
N VAL A 2 10.49 5.87 -66.90
CA VAL A 2 10.57 5.99 -65.43
C VAL A 2 10.15 7.39 -65.01
N VAL A 3 9.22 7.53 -64.06
CA VAL A 3 9.18 8.65 -63.11
C VAL A 3 8.69 8.11 -61.76
N LEU A 4 9.65 7.88 -60.87
CA LEU A 4 9.46 7.81 -59.43
C LEU A 4 9.40 9.25 -58.91
N MET A 5 8.40 9.63 -58.10
CA MET A 5 8.54 10.73 -57.13
C MET A 5 7.72 10.48 -55.87
N ASN A 6 8.48 10.23 -54.81
CA ASN A 6 8.38 10.66 -53.42
C ASN A 6 7.16 10.28 -52.56
N GLU A 7 7.46 9.32 -51.67
CA GLU A 7 6.94 9.20 -50.31
C GLU A 7 7.14 10.51 -49.53
N ASN A 8 6.06 11.08 -49.00
CA ASN A 8 6.13 12.10 -47.95
C ASN A 8 6.09 11.40 -46.59
N ASN A 9 7.28 11.16 -46.05
CA ASN A 9 7.56 10.82 -44.67
C ASN A 9 7.37 12.08 -43.81
N SER A 10 6.25 12.21 -43.09
CA SER A 10 6.01 13.29 -42.12
C SER A 10 5.94 12.73 -40.71
N SER A 11 7.10 12.35 -40.16
CA SER A 11 7.22 11.97 -38.75
C SER A 11 8.61 12.28 -38.21
N SER A 12 8.94 13.57 -38.15
CA SER A 12 10.02 14.08 -37.30
C SER A 12 9.93 15.60 -37.23
N GLU A 13 9.29 16.17 -36.21
CA GLU A 13 9.58 17.52 -35.72
C GLU A 13 8.68 17.86 -34.52
N ASN A 14 9.18 17.53 -33.33
CA ASN A 14 9.05 18.29 -32.07
C ASN A 14 9.76 17.48 -30.98
N ALA A 15 11.06 17.24 -31.15
CA ALA A 15 11.87 16.72 -30.05
C ALA A 15 11.97 17.84 -29.01
N ILE A 16 11.33 17.66 -27.85
CA ILE A 16 11.41 18.63 -26.74
C ILE A 16 12.85 18.61 -26.21
N PRO A 17 13.62 19.72 -26.32
CA PRO A 17 15.02 19.74 -25.91
C PRO A 17 15.16 19.48 -24.41
N GLY A 18 16.08 18.59 -24.00
CA GLY A 18 16.33 18.30 -22.58
C GLY A 18 15.45 17.20 -21.99
N LEU A 19 14.52 16.64 -22.76
CA LEU A 19 13.65 15.56 -22.32
C LEU A 19 14.44 14.28 -21.98
N GLU A 20 15.56 14.06 -22.65
CA GLU A 20 16.49 12.95 -22.42
C GLU A 20 17.12 12.96 -21.02
N ARG A 21 17.06 14.10 -20.31
CA ARG A 21 17.58 14.26 -18.95
C ARG A 21 16.57 13.80 -17.89
N VAL A 22 15.32 13.59 -18.27
CA VAL A 22 14.25 13.18 -17.35
C VAL A 22 14.33 11.67 -17.14
N VAL A 23 14.74 11.27 -15.94
CA VAL A 23 14.84 9.87 -15.51
C VAL A 23 14.00 9.63 -14.26
N GLU A 24 13.77 8.37 -13.92
CA GLU A 24 13.09 7.98 -12.67
C GLU A 24 13.82 8.57 -11.45
N GLY A 25 13.05 9.12 -10.52
CA GLY A 25 13.51 9.84 -9.33
C GLY A 25 13.81 11.33 -9.54
N CYS A 26 13.73 11.86 -10.78
CA CYS A 26 13.81 13.29 -11.00
C CYS A 26 12.60 14.01 -10.41
N ARG A 27 12.79 15.24 -9.91
CA ARG A 27 11.70 16.11 -9.44
C ARG A 27 11.61 17.36 -10.29
N LEU A 28 10.41 17.73 -10.71
CA LEU A 28 10.14 18.91 -11.53
C LEU A 28 8.68 19.35 -11.41
N MET A 29 8.40 20.57 -11.80
CA MET A 29 7.03 21.07 -11.90
C MET A 29 6.33 20.40 -13.10
N VAL A 30 5.16 19.81 -12.84
CA VAL A 30 4.36 19.11 -13.83
C VAL A 30 2.94 19.66 -13.82
N LYS A 31 2.42 19.93 -15.01
CA LYS A 31 1.04 20.36 -15.20
C LYS A 31 0.08 19.17 -15.06
N MET A 32 -0.86 19.26 -14.12
CA MET A 32 -1.91 18.26 -13.92
C MET A 32 -2.89 18.27 -15.09
N THR A 33 -3.23 17.09 -15.63
CA THR A 33 -4.17 16.99 -16.76
C THR A 33 -5.60 17.32 -16.32
N THR A 34 -5.93 16.99 -15.07
CA THR A 34 -7.29 17.13 -14.52
C THR A 34 -7.65 18.54 -14.09
N GLN A 35 -6.68 19.31 -13.59
CA GLN A 35 -6.91 20.63 -12.98
C GLN A 35 -6.17 21.78 -13.67
N ASN A 36 -5.33 21.48 -14.67
CA ASN A 36 -4.58 22.47 -15.45
C ASN A 36 -3.65 23.36 -14.59
N GLU A 37 -3.27 22.91 -13.38
CA GLU A 37 -2.37 23.57 -12.44
C GLU A 37 -0.98 22.89 -12.46
N TYR A 38 0.10 23.65 -12.25
CA TYR A 38 1.44 23.10 -12.08
C TYR A 38 1.70 22.73 -10.62
N ARG A 39 2.20 21.51 -10.39
CA ARG A 39 2.57 21.01 -9.06
C ARG A 39 3.96 20.39 -9.10
N ASP A 40 4.68 20.46 -7.99
CA ASP A 40 5.96 19.76 -7.85
C ASP A 40 5.68 18.25 -7.87
N ALA A 41 6.43 17.50 -8.67
CA ALA A 41 6.21 16.08 -8.86
C ALA A 41 7.52 15.30 -8.99
N GLU A 42 7.50 14.05 -8.56
CA GLU A 42 8.57 13.08 -8.78
C GLU A 42 8.20 12.14 -9.94
N VAL A 43 9.14 11.95 -10.87
CA VAL A 43 8.99 11.00 -11.98
C VAL A 43 9.24 9.60 -11.44
N LEU A 44 8.23 8.74 -11.48
CA LEU A 44 8.32 7.37 -10.99
C LEU A 44 8.67 6.38 -12.10
N LEU A 45 8.10 6.55 -13.29
CA LEU A 45 8.35 5.69 -14.45
C LEU A 45 8.46 6.52 -15.73
N VAL A 46 9.33 6.07 -16.63
CA VAL A 46 9.51 6.68 -17.95
C VAL A 46 9.18 5.67 -19.05
N ARG A 47 8.38 6.08 -20.03
CA ARG A 47 8.16 5.36 -21.30
C ARG A 47 8.65 6.23 -22.44
N ASN A 48 9.40 5.65 -23.37
CA ASN A 48 10.07 6.42 -24.42
C ASN A 48 9.33 6.45 -25.77
N ASP A 49 8.32 5.59 -25.98
CA ASP A 49 7.62 5.46 -27.26
C ASP A 49 6.09 5.25 -27.07
N PRO A 50 5.26 6.32 -27.18
CA PRO A 50 5.64 7.74 -27.17
C PRO A 50 6.13 8.20 -25.78
N PRO A 51 6.88 9.31 -25.67
CA PRO A 51 7.41 9.80 -24.40
C PRO A 51 6.30 10.14 -23.41
N ARG A 52 6.21 9.37 -22.32
CA ARG A 52 5.23 9.55 -21.23
C ARG A 52 5.87 9.28 -19.88
N PHE A 53 5.42 10.01 -18.88
CA PHE A 53 5.99 10.01 -17.54
C PHE A 53 4.89 9.72 -16.54
N TYR A 54 5.07 8.69 -15.73
CA TYR A 54 4.18 8.44 -14.59
C TYR A 54 4.72 9.24 -13.41
N VAL A 55 3.93 10.20 -12.92
CA VAL A 55 4.40 11.17 -11.93
C VAL A 55 3.59 11.06 -10.63
N HIS A 56 4.27 11.29 -9.51
CA HIS A 56 3.64 11.49 -8.22
C HIS A 56 3.74 12.95 -7.81
N TYR A 57 2.60 13.61 -7.59
CA TYR A 57 2.57 14.99 -7.13
C TYR A 57 2.89 15.06 -5.64
N ILE A 58 3.90 15.85 -5.30
CA ILE A 58 4.40 16.03 -3.94
C ILE A 58 3.29 16.65 -3.07
N ASP A 59 3.17 16.15 -1.84
CA ASP A 59 2.13 16.54 -0.86
C ASP A 59 0.69 16.31 -1.32
N CYS A 60 0.49 15.57 -2.42
CA CYS A 60 -0.82 15.23 -2.95
C CYS A 60 -1.14 13.75 -2.72
N ASN A 61 -2.43 13.43 -2.74
CA ASN A 61 -2.88 12.05 -2.63
C ASN A 61 -2.47 11.26 -3.89
N ARG A 62 -1.87 10.07 -3.72
CA ARG A 62 -1.42 9.19 -4.81
C ARG A 62 -2.51 8.79 -5.82
N ARG A 63 -3.79 8.94 -5.50
CA ARG A 63 -4.89 8.76 -6.45
C ARG A 63 -4.86 9.78 -7.61
N LEU A 64 -4.09 10.85 -7.45
CA LEU A 64 -3.88 11.88 -8.46
C LEU A 64 -2.65 11.59 -9.33
N ASP A 65 -1.90 10.52 -9.04
CA ASP A 65 -0.78 10.10 -9.86
C ASP A 65 -1.30 9.72 -11.25
N GLU A 66 -0.64 10.23 -12.29
CA GLU A 66 -1.11 10.09 -13.66
C GLU A 66 0.04 9.95 -14.64
N TRP A 67 -0.28 9.42 -15.82
CA TRP A 67 0.62 9.44 -16.97
C TRP A 67 0.48 10.78 -17.69
N VAL A 68 1.54 11.59 -17.66
CA VAL A 68 1.58 12.87 -18.36
C VAL A 68 2.41 12.79 -19.65
N PRO A 69 2.01 13.52 -20.70
CA PRO A 69 2.84 13.71 -21.89
C PRO A 69 4.03 14.63 -21.59
N ALA A 70 5.06 14.57 -22.43
CA ALA A 70 6.28 15.36 -22.28
C ALA A 70 6.05 16.89 -22.26
N GLU A 71 5.01 17.38 -22.94
CA GLU A 71 4.59 18.79 -22.97
C GLU A 71 4.10 19.34 -21.62
N ASN A 72 3.73 18.48 -20.68
CA ASN A 72 3.30 18.88 -19.34
C ASN A 72 4.46 19.05 -18.35
N LEU A 73 5.69 18.68 -18.75
CA LEU A 73 6.87 18.79 -17.90
C LEU A 73 7.51 20.18 -18.05
N ASN A 74 7.74 20.88 -16.94
CA ASN A 74 8.57 22.07 -16.93
C ASN A 74 10.04 21.69 -16.71
N LEU A 75 10.78 21.51 -17.81
CA LEU A 75 12.18 21.09 -17.80
C LEU A 75 13.14 22.12 -17.17
N GLU A 76 12.75 23.39 -17.06
CA GLU A 76 13.56 24.42 -16.38
C GLU A 76 13.68 24.15 -14.88
N SER A 77 12.66 23.48 -14.31
CA SER A 77 12.59 23.14 -12.89
C SER A 77 13.19 21.76 -12.55
N LEU A 78 13.86 21.11 -13.51
CA LEU A 78 14.36 19.74 -13.37
C LEU A 78 15.46 19.63 -12.29
N ARG A 79 15.17 18.83 -11.27
CA ARG A 79 16.09 18.47 -10.18
C ARG A 79 16.40 16.97 -10.25
N MET A 80 17.68 16.65 -10.36
CA MET A 80 18.16 15.26 -10.44
C MET A 80 18.01 14.53 -9.10
N PRO A 81 17.86 13.19 -9.09
CA PRO A 81 17.79 12.42 -7.87
C PRO A 81 19.08 12.58 -7.06
N GLN A 82 18.97 13.03 -5.81
CA GLN A 82 20.12 13.08 -4.92
C GLN A 82 20.39 11.67 -4.36
N LYS A 83 21.51 11.05 -4.76
CA LYS A 83 22.03 9.87 -4.05
C LYS A 83 22.36 10.30 -2.62
N GLY A 84 21.60 9.80 -1.64
CA GLY A 84 21.77 10.16 -0.24
C GLY A 84 23.22 9.95 0.23
N LYS A 85 23.94 11.05 0.46
CA LYS A 85 25.06 11.06 1.42
C LYS A 85 24.43 10.95 2.80
N LYS A 86 24.76 9.89 3.54
CA LYS A 86 24.54 9.84 4.99
C LYS A 86 25.21 11.08 5.59
N GLY A 87 24.41 12.04 6.05
CA GLY A 87 24.89 13.23 6.74
C GLY A 87 25.43 12.86 8.11
N GLY A 88 26.72 12.55 8.19
CA GLY A 88 27.48 12.69 9.43
C GLY A 88 27.91 14.14 9.57
N VAL A 89 27.34 14.85 10.54
CA VAL A 89 27.84 16.15 10.97
C VAL A 89 29.13 15.91 11.76
N THR A 90 30.29 16.16 11.15
CA THR A 90 31.56 16.31 11.87
C THR A 90 31.76 17.79 12.15
N GLN A 91 31.55 18.20 13.39
CA GLN A 91 32.17 19.40 13.93
C GLN A 91 33.57 19.04 14.42
N SER A 92 34.53 19.78 13.88
CA SER A 92 35.94 19.80 14.24
C SER A 92 36.15 20.48 15.60
N VAL A 93 36.86 19.81 16.51
CA VAL A 93 37.72 20.45 17.51
C VAL A 93 38.93 19.54 17.75
N GLU A 94 40.11 20.06 17.41
CA GLU A 94 41.41 19.51 17.78
C GLU A 94 41.71 19.77 19.26
N SER A 95 42.40 18.83 19.92
CA SER A 95 43.63 19.08 20.71
C SER A 95 44.12 17.79 21.41
N THR A 96 45.27 17.28 20.96
CA THR A 96 46.46 16.79 21.74
C THR A 96 46.22 16.00 23.05
N SER A 97 46.75 14.79 23.28
CA SER A 97 48.16 14.37 23.22
C SER A 97 48.33 12.90 23.69
N ALA A 98 49.38 12.22 23.19
CA ALA A 98 50.21 11.14 23.79
C ALA A 98 49.52 9.88 24.40
N SER A 99 50.01 8.64 24.36
CA SER A 99 51.18 7.92 23.83
C SER A 99 51.03 6.44 24.27
N GLY A 100 51.51 5.47 23.48
CA GLY A 100 51.97 4.16 23.98
C GLY A 100 51.05 2.93 23.83
N SER A 101 51.45 1.99 22.97
CA SER A 101 51.11 0.55 23.00
C SER A 101 51.83 -0.17 24.18
N PRO A 102 51.76 -1.51 24.40
CA PRO A 102 50.98 -2.60 23.76
C PRO A 102 50.33 -3.64 24.73
N GLU A 103 49.58 -4.59 24.15
CA GLU A 103 49.41 -6.03 24.52
C GLU A 103 49.03 -6.48 25.94
N ARG A 104 47.91 -7.24 26.06
CA ARG A 104 47.94 -8.64 26.57
C ARG A 104 46.61 -9.40 26.50
N GLU A 105 46.78 -10.70 26.30
CA GLU A 105 45.84 -11.80 26.15
C GLU A 105 44.95 -12.16 27.36
N MET A 106 43.77 -12.72 27.02
CA MET A 106 43.18 -13.98 27.51
C MET A 106 43.03 -14.24 29.03
N SER A 107 41.78 -14.42 29.50
CA SER A 107 41.30 -15.73 30.00
C SER A 107 39.89 -15.73 30.60
N LYS A 108 39.08 -16.61 29.99
CA LYS A 108 38.03 -17.51 30.50
C LYS A 108 37.64 -17.46 31.99
N LYS A 109 36.31 -17.61 32.21
CA LYS A 109 35.56 -18.51 33.13
C LYS A 109 34.36 -17.73 33.70
N SER A 110 33.17 -18.26 33.96
CA SER A 110 32.54 -19.58 33.82
C SER A 110 31.13 -19.47 34.42
N ALA A 111 30.25 -20.40 34.06
CA ALA A 111 29.09 -20.87 34.85
C ALA A 111 27.92 -19.89 35.06
N ALA A 112 26.80 -20.04 34.35
CA ALA A 112 25.74 -21.06 34.53
C ALA A 112 24.76 -20.75 35.68
N MET A 113 23.50 -20.63 35.25
CA MET A 113 22.29 -21.19 35.88
C MET A 113 21.75 -20.51 37.16
N ARG A 114 20.54 -19.93 37.05
CA ARG A 114 19.39 -20.30 37.92
C ARG A 114 18.05 -19.78 37.39
N LYS A 115 17.19 -20.76 37.10
CA LYS A 115 15.72 -20.71 36.92
C LYS A 115 15.00 -20.12 38.14
N ARG A 116 13.84 -19.48 37.88
CA ARG A 116 12.50 -19.59 38.53
C ARG A 116 11.80 -18.21 38.48
N LYS A 117 10.48 -18.03 38.45
CA LYS A 117 9.25 -18.80 38.17
C LYS A 117 8.11 -17.80 38.44
N ALA A 118 7.19 -17.68 37.47
CA ALA A 118 5.74 -17.36 37.52
C ALA A 118 5.09 -16.38 38.53
N ALA A 119 3.99 -15.78 38.00
CA ALA A 119 2.72 -15.39 38.64
C ALA A 119 2.66 -14.01 39.32
N THR A 120 1.59 -13.21 39.33
CA THR A 120 0.24 -13.11 38.70
C THR A 120 -0.43 -11.83 39.31
N MET A 121 -1.52 -11.31 38.71
CA MET A 121 -2.59 -10.42 39.28
C MET A 121 -2.20 -8.95 39.53
N ASP A 122 -3.05 -7.92 39.50
CA ASP A 122 -4.38 -7.56 38.93
C ASP A 122 -4.62 -6.08 39.33
N GLU A 123 -5.66 -5.46 38.77
CA GLU A 123 -6.34 -4.20 39.20
C GLU A 123 -5.63 -2.84 39.02
N ASP A 124 -6.32 -1.69 38.94
CA ASP A 124 -7.58 -1.20 38.34
C ASP A 124 -7.59 0.32 38.66
N SER A 125 -8.48 1.11 38.03
CA SER A 125 -8.99 2.43 38.48
C SER A 125 -8.43 3.75 37.87
N GLN A 126 -9.21 4.27 36.92
CA GLN A 126 -9.99 5.54 36.89
C GLN A 126 -9.36 6.97 36.87
N ASP A 127 -9.82 7.70 35.83
CA ASP A 127 -10.39 9.07 35.73
C ASP A 127 -9.57 10.37 35.86
N GLY A 128 -9.82 11.27 34.89
CA GLY A 128 -9.52 12.72 34.96
C GLY A 128 -9.73 13.50 33.64
N ILE A 129 -10.85 14.25 33.54
CA ILE A 129 -11.21 15.16 32.42
C ILE A 129 -10.81 16.61 32.72
N SER A 130 -10.24 17.36 31.76
CA SER A 130 -10.60 18.77 31.48
C SER A 130 -9.97 19.36 30.19
N GLN A 131 -10.86 19.53 29.19
CA GLN A 131 -11.17 20.71 28.36
C GLN A 131 -10.13 21.62 27.66
N ASN A 132 -10.49 21.92 26.40
CA ASN A 132 -10.31 23.14 25.59
C ASN A 132 -9.15 23.23 24.58
N GLY A 133 -9.46 22.88 23.32
CA GLY A 133 -8.76 23.30 22.10
C GLY A 133 -9.66 23.06 20.86
N ALA A 134 -9.79 24.06 19.98
CA ALA A 134 -10.69 24.09 18.82
C ALA A 134 -10.56 22.89 17.85
N PRO A 135 -11.63 22.51 17.10
CA PRO A 135 -11.57 21.35 16.21
C PRO A 135 -10.74 21.67 14.96
N SER A 136 -9.59 20.99 14.84
CA SER A 136 -8.76 21.01 13.64
C SER A 136 -9.37 20.14 12.54
N ILE A 137 -9.61 20.71 11.36
CA ILE A 137 -9.93 20.00 10.11
C ILE A 137 -8.65 19.36 9.56
N ARG A 138 -8.17 18.32 10.25
CA ARG A 138 -7.15 17.39 9.74
C ARG A 138 -7.39 16.07 10.43
N GLY A 139 -7.86 15.09 9.67
CA GLY A 139 -7.92 13.70 10.11
C GLY A 139 -6.53 13.29 10.58
N SER A 140 -6.37 13.12 11.88
CA SER A 140 -5.11 12.80 12.54
C SER A 140 -4.66 11.40 12.12
N MET A 141 -3.71 11.34 11.19
CA MET A 141 -2.87 10.16 10.99
C MET A 141 -1.67 10.30 11.92
N SER A 142 -1.51 9.34 12.81
CA SER A 142 -0.40 9.23 13.75
C SER A 142 0.93 9.16 13.01
N MET A 143 1.82 10.10 13.30
CA MET A 143 3.22 10.11 12.87
C MET A 143 4.02 9.10 13.71
N VAL A 144 3.87 7.80 13.44
CA VAL A 144 4.67 6.75 14.08
C VAL A 144 5.56 6.09 13.03
N GLY A 145 6.81 6.57 13.00
CA GLY A 145 8.02 5.79 12.75
C GLY A 145 8.20 5.11 11.39
N HIS A 146 9.17 5.62 10.62
CA HIS A 146 9.83 5.01 9.44
C HIS A 146 10.27 3.53 9.56
N SER A 147 10.06 2.87 10.70
CA SER A 147 10.30 1.44 10.92
C SER A 147 9.16 0.56 10.39
N GLU A 148 7.89 1.01 10.50
CA GLU A 148 6.76 0.25 9.96
C GLU A 148 6.72 0.26 8.42
N ASP A 149 7.19 1.36 7.80
CA ASP A 149 7.36 1.50 6.36
C ASP A 149 8.33 0.46 5.76
N ALA A 150 9.27 -0.07 6.54
CA ALA A 150 10.22 -1.08 6.04
C ALA A 150 9.60 -2.49 6.04
N LEU A 151 8.80 -2.84 7.06
CA LEU A 151 8.10 -4.12 7.15
C LEU A 151 6.89 -4.20 6.21
N THR A 152 6.17 -3.09 6.02
CA THR A 152 5.02 -3.01 5.11
C THR A 152 5.41 -3.13 3.63
N ARG A 153 6.66 -2.76 3.29
CA ARG A 153 7.26 -2.94 1.95
C ARG A 153 7.65 -4.38 1.64
N ILE A 154 7.66 -5.28 2.62
CA ILE A 154 7.93 -6.70 2.41
C ILE A 154 6.60 -7.46 2.51
N ARG A 155 6.14 -8.00 1.38
CA ARG A 155 4.99 -8.90 1.35
C ARG A 155 5.26 -10.13 2.23
N ASN A 156 4.34 -10.43 3.16
CA ASN A 156 4.44 -11.55 4.07
C ASN A 156 3.70 -12.81 3.59
N ILE A 157 2.73 -12.65 2.69
CA ILE A 157 1.90 -13.73 2.15
C ILE A 157 2.32 -13.98 0.69
N GLU A 158 2.61 -15.24 0.38
CA GLU A 158 3.06 -15.64 -0.96
C GLU A 158 1.92 -15.60 -1.99
N MET A 159 0.78 -16.20 -1.64
CA MET A 159 -0.36 -16.34 -2.54
C MET A 159 -1.69 -16.42 -1.78
N ILE A 160 -2.76 -15.96 -2.41
CA ILE A 160 -4.14 -16.24 -1.99
C ILE A 160 -4.89 -16.97 -3.10
N GLU A 161 -5.88 -17.78 -2.72
CA GLU A 161 -6.89 -18.34 -3.64
C GLU A 161 -8.26 -17.75 -3.30
N LEU A 162 -8.87 -17.03 -4.24
CA LEU A 162 -10.20 -16.43 -4.11
C LEU A 162 -11.05 -16.82 -5.33
N GLY A 163 -12.10 -17.60 -5.09
CA GLY A 163 -12.90 -18.20 -6.15
C GLY A 163 -12.03 -19.05 -7.08
N ARG A 164 -12.02 -18.74 -8.37
CA ARG A 164 -11.19 -19.41 -9.40
C ARG A 164 -9.80 -18.81 -9.58
N HIS A 165 -9.44 -17.79 -8.81
CA HIS A 165 -8.23 -17.00 -9.03
C HIS A 165 -7.19 -17.27 -7.95
N ARG A 166 -5.94 -17.46 -8.39
CA ARG A 166 -4.77 -17.40 -7.53
C ARG A 166 -4.05 -16.08 -7.76
N ILE A 167 -3.88 -15.33 -6.69
CA ILE A 167 -3.45 -13.93 -6.75
C ILE A 167 -2.25 -13.76 -5.83
N GLN A 168 -1.22 -13.10 -6.35
CA GLN A 168 -0.06 -12.71 -5.57
C GLN A 168 -0.35 -11.35 -4.89
N PRO A 169 -0.31 -11.26 -3.54
CA PRO A 169 -0.44 -9.99 -2.84
C PRO A 169 0.67 -9.00 -3.19
N TRP A 170 0.36 -7.70 -3.12
CA TRP A 170 1.32 -6.62 -3.37
C TRP A 170 1.97 -6.11 -2.10
N TYR A 171 1.18 -6.03 -1.02
CA TYR A 171 1.60 -5.43 0.25
C TYR A 171 1.48 -6.40 1.41
N PHE A 172 2.11 -6.04 2.52
CA PHE A 172 1.89 -6.70 3.80
C PHE A 172 0.41 -6.63 4.20
N ALA A 173 -0.14 -7.75 4.69
CA ALA A 173 -1.43 -7.78 5.37
C ALA A 173 -1.37 -8.60 6.67
N PRO A 174 -1.98 -8.13 7.77
CA PRO A 174 -1.88 -8.75 9.09
C PRO A 174 -2.86 -9.91 9.26
N TYR A 175 -2.79 -10.91 8.37
CA TYR A 175 -3.48 -12.19 8.59
C TYR A 175 -2.86 -12.92 9.80
N PRO A 176 -3.60 -13.85 10.44
CA PRO A 176 -3.06 -14.65 11.54
C PRO A 176 -1.73 -15.33 11.19
N GLN A 177 -0.78 -15.28 12.13
CA GLN A 177 0.60 -15.73 11.90
C GLN A 177 0.71 -17.17 11.39
N GLN A 178 -0.22 -18.04 11.80
CA GLN A 178 -0.28 -19.45 11.39
C GLN A 178 -0.61 -19.63 9.89
N LEU A 179 -1.17 -18.60 9.24
CA LEU A 179 -1.52 -18.61 7.83
C LEU A 179 -0.47 -17.94 6.95
N VAL A 180 0.21 -16.92 7.48
CA VAL A 180 1.20 -16.11 6.74
C VAL A 180 2.37 -16.97 6.23
N HIS A 181 2.75 -18.02 6.96
CA HIS A 181 3.83 -18.94 6.55
C HIS A 181 3.39 -20.04 5.58
N LEU A 182 2.11 -20.09 5.20
CA LEU A 182 1.61 -21.08 4.25
C LEU A 182 1.86 -20.61 2.82
N PRO A 183 2.06 -21.54 1.87
CA PRO A 183 2.26 -21.18 0.46
C PRO A 183 1.02 -20.55 -0.17
N CYS A 184 -0.18 -20.78 0.41
CA CYS A 184 -1.42 -20.18 -0.07
C CYS A 184 -2.45 -20.08 1.05
N ILE A 185 -3.11 -18.91 1.16
CA ILE A 185 -4.29 -18.70 1.99
C ILE A 185 -5.55 -18.81 1.12
N TYR A 186 -6.51 -19.62 1.54
CA TYR A 186 -7.73 -19.86 0.78
C TYR A 186 -8.86 -19.01 1.33
N ILE A 187 -9.57 -18.27 0.48
CA ILE A 187 -10.60 -17.31 0.88
C ILE A 187 -11.92 -17.69 0.23
N CYS A 188 -12.98 -17.78 1.04
CA CYS A 188 -14.34 -17.95 0.55
C CYS A 188 -14.76 -16.76 -0.32
N GLU A 189 -15.23 -17.01 -1.55
CA GLU A 189 -15.68 -15.95 -2.47
C GLU A 189 -16.93 -15.20 -1.98
N PHE A 190 -17.74 -15.80 -1.10
CA PHE A 190 -19.00 -15.22 -0.62
C PHE A 190 -18.92 -14.54 0.75
N CYS A 191 -18.31 -15.17 1.76
CA CYS A 191 -18.22 -14.63 3.12
C CYS A 191 -16.83 -14.08 3.48
N LEU A 192 -15.86 -14.20 2.56
CA LEU A 192 -14.49 -13.73 2.71
C LEU A 192 -13.70 -14.38 3.86
N LYS A 193 -14.24 -15.45 4.46
CA LYS A 193 -13.53 -16.22 5.47
C LYS A 193 -12.29 -16.86 4.86
N TYR A 194 -11.15 -16.63 5.50
CA TYR A 194 -9.87 -17.22 5.16
C TYR A 194 -9.64 -18.53 5.92
N VAL A 195 -9.00 -19.49 5.27
CA VAL A 195 -8.68 -20.83 5.80
C VAL A 195 -7.33 -21.34 5.30
N LYS A 196 -6.76 -22.31 6.03
CA LYS A 196 -5.40 -22.82 5.82
C LYS A 196 -5.22 -23.78 4.65
N SER A 197 -6.29 -24.33 4.09
CA SER A 197 -6.19 -25.36 3.03
C SER A 197 -7.45 -25.46 2.18
N GLN A 198 -7.28 -26.02 0.98
CA GLN A 198 -8.38 -26.26 0.06
C GLN A 198 -9.46 -27.20 0.62
N THR A 199 -9.05 -28.20 1.41
CA THR A 199 -9.99 -29.13 2.09
C THR A 199 -10.85 -28.39 3.12
N CYS A 200 -10.26 -27.45 3.86
CA CYS A 200 -11.00 -26.58 4.78
C CYS A 200 -11.99 -25.69 4.01
N LEU A 201 -11.57 -25.11 2.88
CA LEU A 201 -12.45 -24.27 2.05
C LEU A 201 -13.64 -25.07 1.49
N LYS A 202 -13.38 -26.24 0.91
CA LYS A 202 -14.45 -27.15 0.42
C LYS A 202 -15.44 -27.52 1.51
N THR A 203 -14.96 -27.80 2.73
CA THR A 203 -15.82 -28.13 3.87
C THR A 203 -16.63 -26.91 4.32
N HIS A 204 -16.01 -25.73 4.32
CA HIS A 204 -16.68 -24.48 4.62
C HIS A 204 -17.77 -24.16 3.58
N MET A 205 -17.53 -24.37 2.29
CA MET A 205 -18.50 -24.14 1.20
C MET A 205 -19.76 -25.00 1.32
N LYS A 206 -19.67 -26.20 1.91
CA LYS A 206 -20.84 -27.03 2.21
C LYS A 206 -21.74 -26.47 3.31
N LYS A 207 -21.20 -25.60 4.18
CA LYS A 207 -21.88 -25.03 5.35
C LYS A 207 -22.17 -23.53 5.20
N CYS A 208 -21.50 -22.86 4.27
CA CYS A 208 -21.66 -21.44 4.03
C CYS A 208 -22.98 -21.20 3.30
N TYR A 209 -23.86 -20.44 3.93
CA TYR A 209 -25.16 -20.07 3.37
C TYR A 209 -25.11 -18.78 2.55
N LEU A 210 -24.04 -17.98 2.66
CA LEU A 210 -23.90 -16.73 1.92
C LEU A 210 -23.66 -17.01 0.43
N LYS A 211 -24.42 -16.31 -0.40
CA LYS A 211 -24.32 -16.30 -1.86
C LYS A 211 -24.22 -14.90 -2.44
N HIS A 212 -24.14 -13.90 -1.56
CA HIS A 212 -23.96 -12.49 -1.89
C HIS A 212 -23.35 -11.76 -0.70
N PRO A 213 -22.81 -10.54 -0.89
CA PRO A 213 -22.36 -9.70 0.21
C PRO A 213 -23.50 -9.43 1.22
N PRO A 214 -23.26 -9.55 2.54
CA PRO A 214 -24.30 -9.47 3.57
C PRO A 214 -24.69 -8.01 3.83
N GLY A 215 -25.58 -7.48 3.01
CA GLY A 215 -26.05 -6.10 3.06
C GLY A 215 -27.28 -5.88 2.20
N ASN A 216 -27.71 -4.63 2.10
CA ASN A 216 -28.85 -4.27 1.25
C ASN A 216 -28.36 -4.10 -0.19
N GLU A 217 -29.02 -4.75 -1.16
CA GLU A 217 -28.81 -4.44 -2.57
C GLU A 217 -29.41 -3.06 -2.86
N ILE A 218 -28.55 -2.05 -3.07
CA ILE A 218 -28.97 -0.65 -3.27
C ILE A 218 -28.98 -0.24 -4.75
N TYR A 219 -28.41 -1.07 -5.61
CA TYR A 219 -28.37 -0.86 -7.06
C TYR A 219 -28.25 -2.19 -7.77
N ARG A 220 -28.93 -2.32 -8.91
CA ARG A 220 -28.82 -3.45 -9.83
C ARG A 220 -28.93 -3.00 -11.27
N ASN A 221 -28.02 -3.48 -12.10
CA ASN A 221 -28.09 -3.42 -13.56
C ASN A 221 -27.65 -4.76 -14.16
N GLU A 222 -28.61 -5.50 -14.72
CA GLU A 222 -28.40 -6.85 -15.25
C GLU A 222 -27.74 -7.80 -14.23
N GLN A 223 -26.47 -8.12 -14.47
CA GLN A 223 -25.63 -9.00 -13.66
C GLN A 223 -24.77 -8.24 -12.64
N LEU A 224 -24.75 -6.90 -12.64
CA LEU A 224 -23.96 -6.10 -11.71
C LEU A 224 -24.85 -5.49 -10.63
N SER A 225 -24.43 -5.65 -9.36
CA SER A 225 -25.15 -5.10 -8.21
C SER A 225 -24.20 -4.45 -7.20
N PHE A 226 -24.68 -3.38 -6.54
CA PHE A 226 -24.02 -2.83 -5.35
C PHE A 226 -24.76 -3.24 -4.08
N PHE A 227 -24.00 -3.72 -3.11
CA PHE A 227 -24.47 -4.04 -1.77
C PHE A 227 -23.92 -3.02 -0.78
N GLU A 228 -24.80 -2.38 -0.01
CA GLU A 228 -24.43 -1.54 1.13
C GLU A 228 -24.37 -2.39 2.39
N ILE A 229 -23.20 -2.40 3.03
CA ILE A 229 -22.89 -3.19 4.20
C ILE A 229 -22.48 -2.26 5.33
N ASP A 230 -23.25 -2.30 6.41
CA ASP A 230 -22.93 -1.64 7.67
C ASP A 230 -21.84 -2.45 8.41
N GLY A 231 -20.67 -1.84 8.62
CA GLY A 231 -19.51 -2.47 9.25
C GLY A 231 -19.70 -2.80 10.73
N ARG A 232 -20.62 -2.13 11.43
CA ARG A 232 -21.01 -2.45 12.80
C ARG A 232 -21.93 -3.68 12.83
N LYS A 233 -22.87 -3.77 11.89
CA LYS A 233 -23.81 -4.91 11.80
C LYS A 233 -23.16 -6.19 11.26
N ASN A 234 -22.24 -6.06 10.31
CA ASN A 234 -21.59 -7.17 9.61
C ASN A 234 -20.09 -7.25 9.90
N LYS A 235 -19.71 -7.12 11.18
CA LYS A 235 -18.32 -6.97 11.64
C LYS A 235 -17.34 -8.00 11.06
N THR A 236 -17.68 -9.29 11.10
CA THR A 236 -16.79 -10.34 10.56
C THR A 236 -16.57 -10.21 9.06
N TYR A 237 -17.62 -9.92 8.29
CA TYR A 237 -17.49 -9.73 6.84
C TYR A 237 -16.66 -8.50 6.52
N ALA A 238 -16.94 -7.37 7.19
CA ALA A 238 -16.23 -6.12 7.02
C ALA A 238 -14.73 -6.24 7.36
N GLN A 239 -14.40 -6.94 8.46
CA GLN A 239 -13.01 -7.21 8.84
C GLN A 239 -12.29 -8.07 7.79
N ASN A 240 -12.94 -9.14 7.31
CA ASN A 240 -12.39 -9.98 6.26
C ASN A 240 -12.17 -9.21 4.95
N LEU A 241 -13.13 -8.36 4.57
CA LEU A 241 -13.03 -7.48 3.40
C LEU A 241 -11.85 -6.49 3.55
N CYS A 242 -11.68 -5.92 4.75
CA CYS A 242 -10.56 -5.04 5.04
C CYS A 242 -9.20 -5.74 4.96
N LEU A 243 -9.09 -6.97 5.46
CA LEU A 243 -7.87 -7.78 5.36
C LEU A 243 -7.55 -8.12 3.90
N LEU A 244 -8.57 -8.52 3.12
CA LEU A 244 -8.43 -8.76 1.68
C LEU A 244 -7.94 -7.49 0.97
N ALA A 245 -8.50 -6.33 1.29
CA ALA A 245 -8.09 -5.05 0.71
C ALA A 245 -6.66 -4.67 1.08
N LYS A 246 -6.21 -4.95 2.31
CA LYS A 246 -4.86 -4.61 2.77
C LYS A 246 -3.76 -5.33 1.99
N LEU A 247 -4.06 -6.48 1.38
CA LEU A 247 -3.14 -7.19 0.48
C LEU A 247 -2.77 -6.37 -0.77
N PHE A 248 -3.63 -5.42 -1.17
CA PHE A 248 -3.51 -4.65 -2.41
C PHE A 248 -3.48 -3.14 -2.19
N LEU A 249 -3.55 -2.69 -0.93
CA LEU A 249 -3.49 -1.28 -0.55
C LEU A 249 -2.33 -1.04 0.45
N ASP A 250 -1.45 -0.12 0.09
CA ASP A 250 -0.28 0.24 0.91
C ASP A 250 -0.72 0.87 2.25
N HIS A 251 -1.46 1.98 2.15
CA HIS A 251 -1.79 2.85 3.28
C HIS A 251 -3.18 2.60 3.89
N LYS A 252 -3.67 1.35 3.90
CA LYS A 252 -4.90 1.01 4.63
C LYS A 252 -4.59 0.81 6.11
N THR A 253 -5.04 1.74 6.94
CA THR A 253 -4.70 1.79 8.38
C THR A 253 -5.73 1.13 9.29
N LEU A 254 -7.00 1.11 8.87
CA LEU A 254 -8.09 0.51 9.65
C LEU A 254 -8.60 -0.76 8.98
N TYR A 255 -8.47 -1.88 9.69
CA TYR A 255 -8.91 -3.20 9.24
C TYR A 255 -9.61 -4.06 10.29
N TYR A 256 -9.45 -3.75 11.59
CA TYR A 256 -10.22 -4.40 12.66
C TYR A 256 -11.37 -3.54 13.21
N ASP A 257 -11.17 -2.23 13.24
CA ASP A 257 -12.23 -1.29 13.62
C ASP A 257 -13.05 -0.92 12.38
N THR A 258 -14.15 -1.63 12.19
CA THR A 258 -15.05 -1.47 11.02
C THR A 258 -16.35 -0.78 11.38
N ASP A 259 -16.61 -0.56 12.66
CA ASP A 259 -17.86 -0.01 13.18
C ASP A 259 -18.22 1.37 12.60
N PRO A 260 -17.29 2.31 12.31
CA PRO A 260 -17.65 3.61 11.77
C PRO A 260 -17.86 3.64 10.25
N PHE A 261 -17.69 2.51 9.54
CA PHE A 261 -17.68 2.47 8.08
C PHE A 261 -18.91 1.82 7.45
N LEU A 262 -19.37 2.40 6.36
CA LEU A 262 -20.22 1.72 5.38
C LEU A 262 -19.34 1.19 4.24
N PHE A 263 -19.61 -0.03 3.78
CA PHE A 263 -18.93 -0.65 2.64
C PHE A 263 -19.91 -0.81 1.48
N TYR A 264 -19.51 -0.37 0.30
CA TYR A 264 -20.28 -0.51 -0.94
C TYR A 264 -19.57 -1.52 -1.83
N VAL A 265 -20.09 -2.73 -1.89
CA VAL A 265 -19.48 -3.86 -2.58
C VAL A 265 -20.13 -4.03 -3.95
N LEU A 266 -19.32 -3.91 -5.02
CA LEU A 266 -19.72 -4.27 -6.38
C LEU A 266 -19.56 -5.79 -6.54
N ALA A 267 -20.63 -6.44 -6.99
CA ALA A 267 -20.62 -7.87 -7.28
C ALA A 267 -21.25 -8.20 -8.63
N PHE A 268 -20.76 -9.29 -9.24
CA PHE A 268 -21.25 -9.85 -10.48
C PHE A 268 -22.04 -11.14 -10.22
N LEU A 269 -23.24 -11.27 -10.79
CA LEU A 269 -24.13 -12.40 -10.64
C LEU A 269 -23.86 -13.48 -11.70
N ASP A 270 -23.54 -14.69 -11.25
CA ASP A 270 -23.58 -15.92 -12.06
C ASP A 270 -24.60 -16.93 -11.50
N ASP A 271 -24.58 -18.16 -12.00
CA ASP A 271 -25.40 -19.29 -11.55
C ASP A 271 -25.11 -19.76 -10.11
N ARG A 272 -23.93 -19.44 -9.57
CA ARG A 272 -23.49 -19.78 -8.21
C ARG A 272 -23.82 -18.69 -7.19
N GLY A 273 -23.99 -17.44 -7.62
CA GLY A 273 -24.32 -16.29 -6.76
C GLY A 273 -23.63 -15.00 -7.19
N PHE A 274 -23.52 -14.05 -6.27
CA PHE A 274 -22.86 -12.77 -6.45
C PHE A 274 -21.39 -12.83 -6.04
N HIS A 275 -20.51 -12.58 -7.00
CA HIS A 275 -19.05 -12.61 -6.87
C HIS A 275 -18.50 -11.21 -6.70
N ILE A 276 -17.74 -10.98 -5.64
CA ILE A 276 -17.12 -9.67 -5.41
C ILE A 276 -16.18 -9.31 -6.57
N VAL A 277 -16.34 -8.09 -7.09
CA VAL A 277 -15.48 -7.50 -8.13
C VAL A 277 -14.60 -6.40 -7.52
N GLY A 278 -15.17 -5.60 -6.61
CA GLY A 278 -14.48 -4.51 -5.93
C GLY A 278 -15.37 -3.88 -4.87
N PHE A 279 -14.84 -2.92 -4.13
CA PHE A 279 -15.62 -2.19 -3.13
C PHE A 279 -15.01 -0.81 -2.84
N LEU A 280 -15.78 0.05 -2.19
CA LEU A 280 -15.29 1.26 -1.52
C LEU A 280 -15.88 1.35 -0.10
N SER A 281 -15.19 2.04 0.80
CA SER A 281 -15.67 2.33 2.15
C SER A 281 -15.87 3.83 2.34
N LYS A 282 -16.90 4.23 3.09
CA LYS A 282 -17.24 5.62 3.43
C LYS A 282 -17.43 5.79 4.92
#